data_AF-A0A355TTY1-F1
#
_entry.id   AF-A0A355TTY1-F1
#
_cell.length_a   1.000
_cell.length_b   1.000
_cell.length_c   1.000
_cell.angle_alpha   90.00
_cell.angle_beta   90.00
_cell.angle_gamma   90.00
#
_symmetry.space_group_name_H-M   'P 1'
#
loop_
_entity.id
_entity.type
_entity.pdbx_description
1 polymer ?
#
loop_
_entity_poly.entity_id
_entity_poly.type
_entity_poly.pdbx_seq_one_letter_code
_entity_poly.pdbx_strand_id
1 'polypeptide(L)'
;MTKLYLAIPCYNEEEVLRDSAEKLKNKYDSMMSDGKISKDSKIVFIDDGSKDKTWSIIEELHNDNPVFQGIKLSRNRGHQNALLCGLMTLKDKADAVISIDADLQDDIDTFDEMVAKYEEGSDVVYGVRSKRATDTFFKRFTAEAFYKILNKMGAKV
;
A
#
# COMPACT_ATOMS: atom_id res chain seq x y z
N MET A 1 -20.90 -1.72 -4.91
CA MET A 1 -19.56 -2.35 -4.92
C MET A 1 -18.55 -1.22 -4.88
N THR A 2 -17.68 -1.25 -3.88
CA THR A 2 -16.67 -0.22 -3.65
C THR A 2 -15.69 -0.11 -4.82
N LYS A 3 -15.48 1.09 -5.38
CA LYS A 3 -14.41 1.35 -6.35
C LYS A 3 -13.08 1.53 -5.60
N LEU A 4 -12.32 0.44 -5.50
CA LEU A 4 -11.08 0.37 -4.73
C LEU A 4 -9.86 0.68 -5.61
N TYR A 5 -8.98 1.55 -5.15
CA TYR A 5 -7.67 1.74 -5.77
C TYR A 5 -6.56 1.29 -4.82
N LEU A 6 -5.57 0.55 -5.34
CA LEU A 6 -4.35 0.26 -4.60
C LEU A 6 -3.28 1.28 -4.96
N ALA A 7 -2.61 1.84 -3.96
CA ALA A 7 -1.49 2.77 -4.11
C ALA A 7 -0.19 2.09 -3.64
N ILE A 8 0.64 1.66 -4.59
CA ILE A 8 1.87 0.93 -4.34
C ILE A 8 3.08 1.80 -4.71
N PRO A 9 3.76 2.45 -3.76
CA PRO A 9 5.02 3.16 -4.04
C PRO A 9 6.13 2.17 -4.41
N CYS A 10 6.89 2.49 -5.47
CA CYS A 10 7.98 1.66 -5.98
C CYS A 10 9.26 2.50 -6.13
N TYR A 11 10.41 1.93 -5.77
CA TYR A 11 11.72 2.48 -6.10
C TYR A 11 12.76 1.39 -6.31
N ASN A 12 13.15 1.16 -7.55
CA ASN A 12 14.05 0.08 -7.98
C ASN A 12 13.57 -1.34 -7.57
N GLU A 13 12.38 -1.71 -8.03
CA GLU A 13 11.70 -2.96 -7.69
C GLU A 13 11.69 -3.96 -8.86
N GLU A 14 12.60 -3.84 -9.84
CA GLU A 14 12.52 -4.63 -11.09
C GLU A 14 12.49 -6.16 -10.88
N GLU A 15 13.09 -6.65 -9.80
CA GLU A 15 13.16 -8.08 -9.48
C GLU A 15 11.84 -8.64 -8.94
N VAL A 16 11.05 -7.83 -8.22
CA VAL A 16 9.85 -8.28 -7.50
C VAL A 16 8.55 -7.84 -8.17
N LEU A 17 8.58 -6.75 -8.94
CA LEU A 17 7.36 -6.06 -9.36
C LEU A 17 6.40 -6.93 -10.17
N ARG A 18 6.90 -7.85 -11.00
CA ARG A 18 6.04 -8.75 -11.80
C ARG A 18 5.32 -9.78 -10.95
N ASP A 19 6.03 -10.40 -10.00
CA ASP A 19 5.44 -11.35 -9.05
C ASP A 19 4.41 -10.65 -8.16
N SER A 20 4.74 -9.45 -7.68
CA SER A 20 3.80 -8.62 -6.91
C SER A 20 2.57 -8.24 -7.72
N ALA A 21 2.73 -7.83 -8.98
CA ALA A 21 1.62 -7.51 -9.87
C ALA A 21 0.71 -8.73 -10.12
N GLU A 22 1.27 -9.92 -10.30
CA GLU A 22 0.49 -11.16 -10.46
C GLU A 22 -0.32 -11.48 -9.21
N LYS A 23 0.30 -11.43 -8.02
CA LYS A 23 -0.39 -11.66 -6.74
C LYS A 23 -1.51 -10.66 -6.50
N LEU A 24 -1.25 -9.37 -6.74
CA LEU A 24 -2.25 -8.31 -6.62
C LEU A 24 -3.39 -8.49 -7.64
N LYS A 25 -3.08 -8.97 -8.85
CA LYS A 25 -4.11 -9.25 -9.87
C LYS A 25 -5.01 -10.41 -9.47
N ASN A 26 -4.42 -11.50 -8.96
CA ASN A 26 -5.18 -12.64 -8.46
C ASN A 26 -6.10 -12.21 -7.30
N LYS A 27 -5.59 -11.36 -6.40
CA LYS A 27 -6.40 -10.80 -5.32
C LYS A 27 -7.53 -9.93 -5.83
N TYR A 28 -7.25 -9.03 -6.77
CA TYR A 28 -8.23 -8.19 -7.45
C TYR A 28 -9.34 -9.05 -8.08
N ASP A 29 -8.99 -10.09 -8.83
CA ASP A 29 -9.96 -10.97 -9.49
C ASP A 29 -10.84 -11.72 -8.50
N SER A 30 -10.25 -12.21 -7.40
CA SER A 30 -10.99 -12.84 -6.32
C SER A 30 -11.99 -11.86 -5.69
N MET A 31 -11.56 -10.65 -5.32
CA MET A 31 -12.44 -9.65 -4.71
C MET A 31 -13.54 -9.17 -5.68
N MET A 32 -13.22 -9.09 -6.98
CA MET A 32 -14.18 -8.80 -8.05
C MET A 32 -15.23 -9.90 -8.18
N SER A 33 -14.82 -11.17 -8.22
CA SER A 33 -15.71 -12.32 -8.34
C SER A 33 -16.62 -12.47 -7.12
N ASP A 34 -16.12 -12.13 -5.94
CA ASP A 34 -16.88 -12.11 -4.69
C ASP A 34 -17.83 -10.90 -4.59
N GLY A 35 -17.79 -9.97 -5.55
CA GLY A 35 -18.61 -8.76 -5.55
C GLY A 35 -18.22 -7.72 -4.50
N LYS A 36 -17.00 -7.80 -3.94
CA LYS A 36 -16.49 -6.87 -2.92
C LYS A 36 -16.06 -5.54 -3.52
N ILE A 37 -15.53 -5.56 -4.75
CA ILE A 37 -15.05 -4.37 -5.45
C ILE A 37 -15.67 -4.20 -6.83
N SER A 38 -15.68 -2.97 -7.32
CA SER A 38 -16.18 -2.61 -8.66
C SER A 38 -15.14 -2.91 -9.75
N LYS A 39 -15.59 -3.21 -10.97
CA LYS A 39 -14.73 -3.41 -12.15
C LYS A 39 -13.87 -2.19 -12.54
N ASP A 40 -14.24 -1.02 -12.02
CA ASP A 40 -13.52 0.23 -12.25
C ASP A 40 -12.37 0.43 -11.25
N SER A 41 -12.16 -0.52 -10.33
CA SER A 41 -11.04 -0.59 -9.39
C SER A 41 -9.71 -0.74 -10.13
N LYS A 42 -8.61 -0.26 -9.52
CA LYS A 42 -7.29 -0.21 -10.16
C LYS A 42 -6.15 -0.56 -9.22
N ILE A 43 -5.07 -1.09 -9.78
CA ILE A 43 -3.80 -1.33 -9.11
C ILE A 43 -2.83 -0.27 -9.63
N VAL A 44 -2.43 0.68 -8.77
CA VAL A 44 -1.64 1.84 -9.19
C VAL A 44 -0.24 1.78 -8.58
N PHE A 45 0.76 1.61 -9.44
CA PHE A 45 2.16 1.70 -9.06
C PHE A 45 2.64 3.16 -9.14
N ILE A 46 3.26 3.66 -8.07
CA ILE A 46 3.82 5.00 -8.01
C ILE A 46 5.35 4.91 -8.04
N ASP A 47 5.93 5.12 -9.22
CA ASP A 47 7.37 5.09 -9.43
C ASP A 47 8.04 6.35 -8.87
N ASP A 48 8.81 6.20 -7.80
CA ASP A 48 9.58 7.27 -7.14
C ASP A 48 10.91 7.53 -7.87
N GLY A 49 10.84 7.70 -9.19
CA GLY A 49 11.97 7.99 -10.06
C GLY A 49 13.04 6.90 -10.05
N SER A 50 12.64 5.64 -10.27
CA SER A 50 13.56 4.50 -10.36
C SER A 50 14.58 4.66 -11.48
N LYS A 51 15.72 3.98 -11.32
CA LYS A 51 16.83 3.99 -12.28
C LYS A 51 16.99 2.66 -13.03
N ASP A 52 16.26 1.65 -12.60
CA ASP A 52 16.23 0.31 -13.17
C ASP A 52 15.03 0.15 -14.13
N LYS A 53 14.61 -1.08 -14.42
CA LYS A 53 13.48 -1.35 -15.33
C LYS A 53 12.10 -1.20 -14.69
N THR A 54 11.98 -0.77 -13.43
CA THR A 54 10.69 -0.64 -12.71
C THR A 54 9.63 0.08 -13.55
N TRP A 55 9.96 1.26 -14.11
CA TRP A 55 9.00 2.01 -14.93
C TRP A 55 8.59 1.28 -16.22
N SER A 56 9.55 0.66 -16.92
CA SER A 56 9.28 -0.14 -18.13
C SER A 56 8.31 -1.27 -17.82
N ILE A 57 8.52 -1.96 -16.69
CA ILE A 57 7.64 -3.03 -16.24
C ILE A 57 6.23 -2.50 -15.96
N ILE A 58 6.09 -1.33 -15.33
CA ILE A 58 4.77 -0.69 -15.09
C ILE A 58 4.07 -0.37 -16.43
N GLU A 59 4.79 0.16 -17.41
CA GLU A 59 4.24 0.45 -18.74
C GLU A 59 3.78 -0.83 -19.46
N GLU A 60 4.59 -1.88 -19.41
CA GLU A 60 4.25 -3.19 -19.99
C GLU A 60 3.01 -3.79 -19.31
N LEU A 61 2.96 -3.80 -17.96
CA LEU A 61 1.81 -4.28 -17.21
C LEU A 61 0.52 -3.51 -17.57
N HIS A 62 0.60 -2.18 -17.72
CA HIS A 62 -0.54 -1.35 -18.14
C HIS A 62 -1.03 -1.68 -19.56
N ASN A 63 -0.09 -1.85 -20.49
CA ASN A 63 -0.40 -2.17 -21.88
C ASN A 63 -1.05 -3.55 -22.01
N ASP A 64 -0.57 -4.53 -21.24
CA ASP A 64 -1.14 -5.88 -21.22
C ASP A 64 -2.50 -5.92 -20.51
N ASN A 65 -2.65 -5.18 -19.41
CA ASN A 65 -3.89 -5.12 -18.66
C ASN A 65 -4.14 -3.74 -18.02
N PRO A 66 -5.14 -2.97 -18.51
CA PRO A 66 -5.47 -1.63 -18.00
C PRO A 66 -6.02 -1.58 -16.56
N VAL A 67 -6.11 -2.71 -15.85
CA VAL A 67 -6.29 -2.72 -14.39
C VAL A 67 -5.08 -2.09 -13.69
N PHE A 68 -3.89 -2.28 -14.25
CA PHE A 68 -2.67 -1.66 -13.78
C PHE A 68 -2.58 -0.23 -14.32
N GLN A 69 -2.11 0.69 -13.48
CA GLN A 69 -1.79 2.06 -13.86
C GLN A 69 -0.48 2.49 -13.22
N GLY A 70 0.17 3.49 -13.82
CA GLY A 70 1.43 4.05 -13.33
C GLY A 70 1.33 5.54 -13.03
N ILE A 71 1.96 5.99 -11.95
CA ILE A 71 2.28 7.39 -11.70
C ILE A 71 3.80 7.51 -11.65
N LYS A 72 4.40 8.25 -12.58
CA LYS A 72 5.85 8.49 -12.61
C LYS A 72 6.20 9.82 -11.95
N LEU A 73 6.93 9.79 -10.84
CA LEU A 73 7.53 11.01 -10.32
C LEU A 73 8.71 11.44 -11.19
N SER A 74 8.90 12.75 -11.33
CA SER A 74 10.00 13.33 -12.14
C SER A 74 11.39 12.96 -11.64
N ARG A 75 11.52 12.60 -10.36
CA ARG A 75 12.75 12.17 -9.68
C ARG A 75 12.38 11.55 -8.34
N ASN A 76 13.32 10.83 -7.76
CA ASN A 76 13.18 10.32 -6.40
C ASN A 76 12.94 11.44 -5.38
N ARG A 77 11.86 11.30 -4.60
CA ARG A 77 11.43 12.20 -3.52
C ARG A 77 11.29 11.48 -2.18
N GLY A 78 11.53 10.18 -2.14
CA GLY A 78 11.40 9.34 -0.96
C GLY A 78 10.01 8.71 -0.87
N HIS A 79 9.97 7.51 -0.30
CA HIS A 79 8.80 6.64 -0.21
C HIS A 79 7.53 7.35 0.28
N GLN A 80 7.61 8.12 1.38
CA GLN A 80 6.43 8.80 1.94
C GLN A 80 5.85 9.88 1.00
N ASN A 81 6.70 10.56 0.23
CA ASN A 81 6.27 11.55 -0.74
C ASN A 81 5.64 10.89 -1.98
N ALA A 82 6.19 9.75 -2.41
CA ALA A 82 5.60 8.95 -3.48
C ALA A 82 4.21 8.45 -3.08
N LEU A 83 4.07 7.87 -1.88
CA LEU A 83 2.78 7.42 -1.35
C LEU A 83 1.79 8.59 -1.24
N LEU A 84 2.18 9.72 -0.64
CA LEU A 84 1.33 10.91 -0.54
C LEU A 84 0.89 11.41 -1.92
N CYS A 85 1.81 11.45 -2.90
CA CYS A 85 1.48 11.79 -4.28
C CYS A 85 0.41 10.85 -4.84
N GLY A 86 0.58 9.54 -4.65
CA GLY A 86 -0.40 8.52 -5.02
C GLY A 86 -1.77 8.80 -4.41
N LEU A 87 -1.86 8.86 -3.08
CA LEU A 87 -3.12 9.11 -2.37
C LEU A 87 -3.80 10.39 -2.85
N MET A 88 -3.06 11.50 -2.96
CA MET A 88 -3.61 12.78 -3.42
C MET A 88 -4.07 12.76 -4.88
N THR A 89 -3.45 11.93 -5.74
CA THR A 89 -3.84 11.78 -7.15
C THR A 89 -5.07 10.89 -7.32
N LEU A 90 -5.28 9.94 -6.39
CA LEU A 90 -6.30 8.90 -6.49
C LEU A 90 -7.58 9.23 -5.70
N LYS A 91 -7.51 10.12 -4.70
CA LYS A 91 -8.63 10.43 -3.79
C LYS A 91 -9.96 10.77 -4.47
N ASP A 92 -9.94 11.41 -5.65
CA ASP A 92 -11.16 11.83 -6.37
C ASP A 92 -11.60 10.81 -7.43
N LYS A 93 -10.87 9.69 -7.56
CA LYS A 93 -11.10 8.65 -8.58
C LYS A 93 -11.65 7.36 -7.99
N ALA A 94 -11.52 7.16 -6.69
CA ALA A 94 -11.85 5.93 -5.99
C ALA A 94 -12.76 6.24 -4.78
N ASP A 95 -13.56 5.26 -4.38
CA ASP A 95 -14.35 5.34 -3.15
C ASP A 95 -13.43 5.08 -1.93
N ALA A 96 -12.47 4.17 -2.09
CA ALA A 96 -11.47 3.83 -1.08
C ALA A 96 -10.10 3.62 -1.72
N VAL A 97 -9.04 3.91 -0.96
CA VAL A 97 -7.64 3.67 -1.37
C VAL A 97 -6.93 2.86 -0.29
N ILE A 98 -6.33 1.72 -0.69
CA ILE A 98 -5.44 0.94 0.18
C ILE A 98 -4.01 1.16 -0.28
N SER A 99 -3.12 1.49 0.66
CA SER A 99 -1.68 1.58 0.42
C SER A 99 -0.98 0.32 0.89
N ILE A 100 -0.02 -0.18 0.11
CA ILE A 100 0.83 -1.32 0.47
C ILE A 100 2.20 -1.19 -0.21
N ASP A 101 3.24 -1.76 0.39
CA ASP A 101 4.58 -1.81 -0.18
C ASP A 101 4.67 -2.78 -1.36
N ALA A 102 5.58 -2.50 -2.31
CA ALA A 102 5.72 -3.26 -3.56
C ALA A 102 6.24 -4.69 -3.36
N ASP A 103 6.90 -4.98 -2.25
CA ASP A 103 7.46 -6.30 -1.91
C ASP A 103 6.43 -7.28 -1.29
N LEU A 104 5.21 -6.78 -1.01
CA LEU A 104 4.10 -7.53 -0.41
C LEU A 104 4.49 -8.31 0.85
N GLN A 105 5.32 -7.71 1.73
CA GLN A 105 5.61 -8.31 3.03
C GLN A 105 4.40 -8.35 3.97
N ASP A 106 3.43 -7.45 3.76
CA ASP A 106 2.15 -7.47 4.46
C ASP A 106 1.12 -8.32 3.70
N ASP A 107 0.20 -8.91 4.45
CA ASP A 107 -0.78 -9.86 3.94
C ASP A 107 -1.90 -9.17 3.14
N ILE A 108 -1.93 -9.39 1.83
CA ILE A 108 -2.94 -8.86 0.92
C ILE A 108 -4.34 -9.44 1.16
N ASP A 109 -4.47 -10.55 1.89
CA ASP A 109 -5.79 -11.10 2.23
C ASP A 109 -6.56 -10.21 3.22
N THR A 110 -5.87 -9.33 3.94
CA THR A 110 -6.49 -8.32 4.79
C THR A 110 -7.34 -7.31 4.01
N PHE A 111 -7.18 -7.19 2.69
CA PHE A 111 -7.96 -6.25 1.88
C PHE A 111 -9.47 -6.54 1.91
N ASP A 112 -9.87 -7.80 2.07
CA ASP A 112 -11.29 -8.16 2.20
C ASP A 112 -11.92 -7.52 3.43
N GLU A 113 -11.25 -7.66 4.59
CA GLU A 113 -11.72 -7.08 5.84
C GLU A 113 -11.64 -5.56 5.80
N MET A 114 -10.61 -4.99 5.17
CA MET A 114 -10.49 -3.55 5.00
C MET A 114 -11.66 -2.95 4.22
N VAL A 115 -12.05 -3.58 3.10
CA VAL A 115 -13.20 -3.15 2.31
C VAL A 115 -14.51 -3.33 3.09
N ALA A 116 -14.67 -4.46 3.80
CA ALA A 116 -15.86 -4.67 4.64
C ALA A 116 -16.01 -3.59 5.71
N LYS A 117 -14.90 -3.22 6.40
CA LYS A 117 -14.91 -2.16 7.42
C LYS A 117 -15.19 -0.77 6.85
N TYR A 118 -14.74 -0.50 5.63
CA TYR A 118 -15.12 0.71 4.90
C TYR A 118 -16.63 0.72 4.61
N GLU A 119 -17.19 -0.38 4.11
CA GLU A 119 -18.64 -0.49 3.82
C GLU A 119 -19.51 -0.43 5.09
N GLU A 120 -18.98 -0.80 6.26
CA GLU A 120 -19.60 -0.58 7.57
C GLU A 120 -19.60 0.91 8.00
N GLY A 121 -18.93 1.80 7.26
CA GLY A 121 -18.89 3.24 7.51
C GLY A 121 -17.59 3.77 8.14
N SER A 122 -16.51 2.98 8.12
CA SER A 122 -15.20 3.44 8.62
C SER A 122 -14.49 4.31 7.58
N ASP A 123 -14.11 5.54 7.95
CA ASP A 123 -13.34 6.42 7.05
C ASP A 123 -11.88 6.01 6.90
N VAL A 124 -11.30 5.39 7.94
CA VAL A 124 -9.89 4.96 7.98
C VAL A 124 -9.81 3.57 8.59
N VAL A 125 -9.19 2.64 7.86
CA VAL A 125 -8.99 1.25 8.30
C VAL A 125 -7.49 0.94 8.33
N TYR A 126 -7.01 0.43 9.46
CA TYR A 126 -5.61 0.08 9.66
C TYR A 126 -5.40 -1.43 9.61
N GLY A 127 -4.41 -1.87 8.84
CA GLY A 127 -3.85 -3.22 8.96
C GLY A 127 -2.97 -3.28 10.20
N VAL A 128 -3.37 -4.07 11.20
CA VAL A 128 -2.59 -4.24 12.44
C VAL A 128 -2.03 -5.65 12.51
N ARG A 129 -0.71 -5.77 12.67
CA ARG A 129 -0.07 -7.07 12.85
C ARG A 129 -0.55 -7.73 14.16
N SER A 130 -1.15 -8.91 14.05
CA SER A 130 -1.82 -9.61 15.16
C SER A 130 -0.88 -10.08 16.28
N LYS A 131 0.42 -10.26 16.01
CA LYS A 131 1.42 -10.72 17.01
C LYS A 131 2.76 -10.01 16.91
N ARG A 132 3.12 -9.26 17.95
CA ARG A 132 4.50 -8.82 18.26
C ARG A 132 5.29 -9.92 18.98
N ALA A 133 5.29 -11.15 18.46
CA ALA A 133 5.99 -12.27 19.12
C ALA A 133 7.50 -12.29 18.84
N THR A 134 8.00 -11.43 17.95
CA THR A 134 9.42 -11.33 17.55
C THR A 134 10.08 -10.02 17.98
N ASP A 135 9.43 -9.21 18.82
CA ASP A 135 10.13 -8.12 19.49
C ASP A 135 10.93 -8.71 20.66
N THR A 136 12.19 -9.03 20.39
CA THR A 136 13.20 -9.36 21.39
C THR A 136 13.11 -8.36 22.55
N PHE A 137 13.33 -8.81 23.80
CA PHE A 137 13.31 -8.02 25.04
C PHE A 137 13.93 -6.61 24.91
N PHE A 138 14.89 -6.43 24.00
CA PHE A 138 15.51 -5.16 23.63
C PHE A 138 14.52 -4.07 23.16
N LYS A 139 13.52 -4.39 22.31
CA LYS A 139 12.56 -3.40 21.80
C LYS A 139 11.54 -2.94 22.84
N ARG A 140 11.18 -3.80 23.80
CA ARG A 140 10.37 -3.38 24.97
C ARG A 140 11.16 -2.42 25.85
N PHE A 141 12.43 -2.72 26.10
CA PHE A 141 13.29 -1.87 26.93
C PHE A 141 13.57 -0.50 26.29
N THR A 142 13.83 -0.45 24.98
CA THR A 142 14.07 0.83 24.29
C THR A 142 12.80 1.67 24.18
N ALA A 143 11.63 1.07 23.96
CA ALA A 143 10.36 1.78 23.99
C ALA A 143 10.06 2.36 25.39
N GLU A 144 10.22 1.57 26.45
CA GLU A 144 10.05 2.05 27.83
C GLU A 144 11.05 3.16 28.19
N ALA A 145 12.30 3.08 27.74
CA ALA A 145 13.30 4.13 27.94
C ALA A 145 12.95 5.42 27.19
N PHE A 146 12.47 5.31 25.96
CA PHE A 146 12.04 6.45 25.14
C PHE A 146 10.86 7.19 25.79
N TYR A 147 9.82 6.48 26.23
CA TYR A 147 8.68 7.08 26.92
C TYR A 147 9.06 7.70 28.28
N LYS A 148 10.01 7.09 29.02
CA LYS A 148 10.55 7.68 30.25
C LYS A 148 11.30 8.98 29.99
N ILE A 149 12.07 9.07 28.90
CA ILE A 149 12.78 10.29 28.51
C ILE A 149 11.78 11.38 28.09
N LEU A 150 10.79 11.04 27.27
CA LEU A 150 9.73 11.96 26.85
C LEU A 150 8.95 12.52 28.05
N ASN A 151 8.53 11.68 28.98
CA ASN A 151 7.85 12.11 30.20
C ASN A 151 8.76 12.99 31.08
N LYS A 152 10.06 12.69 31.16
CA LYS A 152 11.03 13.52 31.89
C LYS A 152 11.28 14.87 31.20
N MET A 153 11.09 14.95 29.88
CA MET A 153 11.14 16.19 29.09
C MET A 153 9.80 16.95 29.09
N GLY A 154 8.81 16.49 29.86
CA GLY A 154 7.51 17.16 30.01
C GLY A 154 6.52 16.88 28.89
N ALA A 155 6.83 15.97 27.96
CA ALA A 155 5.85 15.46 27.02
C ALA A 155 4.87 14.57 27.79
N LYS A 156 3.58 14.93 27.81
CA LYS A 156 2.54 14.04 28.33
C LYS A 156 2.27 12.98 27.28
N VAL A 157 2.86 11.80 27.47
CA VAL A 157 2.65 10.62 26.61
C VAL A 157 2.04 9.50 27.43
#